data_AF-A0A957KC47-F1
#
_entry.id   AF-A0A957KC47-F1
#
_cell.length_a   1.000
_cell.length_b   1.000
_cell.length_c   1.000
_cell.angle_alpha   90.00
_cell.angle_beta   90.00
_cell.angle_gamma   90.00
#
_symmetry.space_group_name_H-M   'P 1'
#
loop_
_entity.id
_entity.type
_entity.pdbx_description
1 polymer ?
#
loop_
_entity_poly.entity_id
_entity_poly.type
_entity_poly.pdbx_seq_one_letter_code
_entity_poly.pdbx_strand_id
1 'polypeptide(L)'
;MAAQKGYGVRNAYGDLKRVLMHRPGPELNLVTPQTLREFNFDAPVDPERFIDDYETMRGLFHTHGVETVLLTEVLANDADAISFI
;
A
#
# COMPACT_ATOMS: atom_id res chain seq x y z
N MET A 1 -24.77 -14.22 18.65
CA MET A 1 -24.70 -13.31 17.50
C MET A 1 -23.28 -12.77 17.41
N ALA A 2 -22.56 -13.02 16.32
CA ALA A 2 -21.23 -12.47 16.12
C ALA A 2 -21.36 -10.95 15.93
N ALA A 3 -20.60 -10.16 16.71
CA ALA A 3 -20.56 -8.72 16.53
C ALA A 3 -20.09 -8.40 15.11
N GLN A 4 -20.92 -7.70 14.33
CA GLN A 4 -20.51 -7.16 13.05
C GLN A 4 -19.37 -6.17 13.31
N LYS A 5 -18.16 -6.49 12.87
CA LYS A 5 -17.02 -5.56 12.93
C LYS A 5 -17.37 -4.34 12.09
N GLY A 6 -17.67 -3.22 12.74
CA GLY A 6 -17.82 -1.94 12.05
C GLY A 6 -16.48 -1.54 11.45
N TYR A 7 -16.45 -1.36 10.12
CA TYR A 7 -15.35 -0.66 9.46
C TYR A 7 -15.44 0.83 9.81
N GLY A 8 -14.32 1.48 10.08
CA GLY A 8 -14.32 2.92 10.25
C GLY A 8 -13.15 3.46 11.05
N VAL A 9 -12.66 4.62 10.62
CA VAL A 9 -11.68 5.45 11.32
C VAL A 9 -12.46 6.54 12.03
N ARG A 10 -12.39 6.59 13.37
CA ARG A 10 -13.14 7.58 14.17
C ARG A 10 -12.42 8.92 14.31
N ASN A 11 -11.10 8.91 14.12
CA ASN A 11 -10.23 10.07 14.16
C ASN A 11 -8.89 9.72 13.48
N ALA A 12 -8.09 10.74 13.18
CA ALA A 12 -6.80 10.59 12.49
C ALA A 12 -5.58 10.50 13.43
N TYR A 13 -5.78 10.51 14.76
CA TYR A 13 -4.70 10.71 15.75
C TYR A 13 -4.65 9.67 16.87
N GLY A 14 -5.67 8.82 17.00
CA GLY A 14 -5.66 7.69 17.91
C GLY A 14 -4.78 6.56 17.38
N ASP A 15 -4.52 5.59 18.25
CA ASP A 15 -3.69 4.44 17.89
C ASP A 15 -4.22 3.71 16.65
N LEU A 16 -3.39 3.62 15.62
CA LEU A 16 -3.65 2.80 14.45
C LEU A 16 -3.61 1.33 14.84
N LYS A 17 -4.63 0.55 14.46
CA LYS A 17 -4.70 -0.90 14.74
C LYS A 17 -4.58 -1.76 13.48
N ARG A 18 -5.08 -1.27 12.35
CA ARG A 18 -5.04 -1.94 11.05
C ARG A 18 -4.94 -0.91 9.93
N VAL A 19 -4.16 -1.19 8.90
CA VAL A 19 -3.97 -0.33 7.73
C VAL A 19 -3.99 -1.15 6.43
N LEU A 20 -4.65 -0.63 5.40
CA LEU A 20 -4.59 -1.18 4.04
C LEU A 20 -3.40 -0.56 3.31
N MET A 21 -2.59 -1.38 2.65
CA MET A 21 -1.40 -0.94 1.93
C MET A 21 -1.32 -1.58 0.54
N HIS A 22 -0.75 -0.87 -0.43
CA HIS A 22 -0.33 -1.43 -1.70
C HIS A 22 1.19 -1.64 -1.66
N ARG A 23 1.66 -2.80 -2.10
CA ARG A 23 3.11 -3.05 -2.24
C ARG A 23 3.51 -2.61 -3.65
N PRO A 24 4.41 -1.63 -3.80
CA PRO A 24 4.88 -1.21 -5.12
C PRO A 24 5.48 -2.39 -5.89
N GLY A 25 5.18 -2.45 -7.17
CA GLY A 25 5.61 -3.51 -8.08
C GLY A 25 6.30 -2.99 -9.34
N PRO A 26 6.26 -3.77 -10.44
CA PRO A 26 6.89 -3.42 -11.70
C PRO A 26 6.41 -2.12 -12.34
N GLU A 27 5.24 -1.59 -11.93
CA GLU A 27 4.69 -0.32 -12.38
C GLU A 27 5.65 0.86 -12.14
N LEU A 28 6.52 0.78 -11.13
CA LEU A 28 7.54 1.82 -10.89
C LEU A 28 8.51 1.99 -12.07
N ASN A 29 8.73 0.94 -12.87
CA ASN A 29 9.60 1.02 -14.04
C ASN A 29 9.01 1.90 -15.16
N LEU A 30 7.71 2.21 -15.10
CA LEU A 30 7.07 3.12 -16.04
C LEU A 30 7.37 4.59 -15.72
N VAL A 31 7.91 4.89 -14.52
CA VAL A 31 8.21 6.24 -14.07
C VAL A 31 9.61 6.66 -14.54
N THR A 32 9.67 7.10 -15.79
CA THR A 32 10.89 7.55 -16.47
C THR A 32 10.93 9.07 -16.57
N PRO A 33 12.08 9.70 -16.91
CA PRO A 33 12.14 11.15 -17.13
C PRO A 33 11.11 11.68 -18.14
N GLN A 34 10.70 10.86 -19.11
CA GLN A 34 9.75 11.24 -20.17
C GLN A 34 8.28 11.11 -19.74
N THR A 35 8.00 10.31 -18.71
CA THR A 35 6.64 9.94 -18.30
C THR A 35 6.24 10.48 -16.93
N LEU A 36 7.11 11.26 -16.27
CA LEU A 36 6.87 11.88 -14.96
C LEU A 36 5.52 12.58 -14.85
N ARG A 37 5.20 13.45 -15.81
CA ARG A 37 3.95 14.23 -15.82
C ARG A 37 2.71 13.35 -16.01
N GLU A 38 2.85 12.25 -16.75
CA GLU A 38 1.74 11.31 -17.00
C GLU A 38 1.42 10.50 -15.74
N PHE A 39 2.45 10.03 -15.05
CA PHE A 39 2.31 9.21 -13.84
C PHE A 39 2.27 10.03 -12.54
N ASN A 40 2.30 11.37 -12.62
CA ASN A 40 2.25 12.29 -11.48
C ASN A 40 3.43 12.14 -10.50
N PHE A 41 4.64 12.02 -11.03
CA PHE A 41 5.88 12.01 -10.24
C PHE A 41 6.71 13.27 -10.50
N ASP A 42 7.40 13.75 -9.46
CA ASP A 42 8.33 14.89 -9.58
C ASP A 42 9.70 14.48 -10.15
N ALA A 43 10.09 13.22 -10.00
CA ALA A 43 11.38 12.68 -10.44
C ALA A 43 11.28 11.17 -10.75
N PRO A 44 12.22 10.61 -11.54
CA PRO A 44 12.27 9.17 -11.78
C PRO A 44 12.47 8.40 -10.48
N VAL A 45 11.91 7.20 -10.42
CA VAL A 45 11.97 6.34 -9.22
C VAL A 45 13.14 5.38 -9.35
N ASP A 46 13.88 5.19 -8.26
CA ASP A 46 14.76 4.04 -8.06
C ASP A 46 13.93 2.91 -7.43
N PRO A 47 13.55 1.86 -8.19
CA PRO A 47 12.60 0.87 -7.69
C PRO A 47 13.12 0.05 -6.53
N GLU A 48 14.42 -0.29 -6.52
CA GLU A 48 15.02 -1.08 -5.44
C GLU A 48 14.98 -0.29 -4.14
N ARG A 49 15.45 0.95 -4.19
CA ARG A 49 15.42 1.83 -3.01
C ARG A 49 13.99 2.10 -2.53
N PHE A 50 13.04 2.31 -3.45
CA PHE A 50 11.64 2.56 -3.08
C PHE A 50 11.01 1.36 -2.37
N ILE A 51 11.31 0.14 -2.84
CA ILE A 51 10.86 -1.10 -2.21
C ILE A 51 11.49 -1.26 -0.82
N ASP A 52 12.79 -0.98 -0.68
CA ASP A 52 13.47 -1.06 0.62
C ASP A 52 12.90 -0.07 1.65
N ASP A 53 12.62 1.16 1.23
CA ASP A 53 11.96 2.18 2.08
C ASP A 53 10.54 1.74 2.48
N TYR A 54 9.78 1.14 1.55
CA TYR A 54 8.46 0.57 1.81
C TYR A 54 8.51 -0.57 2.82
N GLU A 55 9.40 -1.55 2.65
CA GLU A 55 9.51 -2.69 3.57
C GLU A 55 9.97 -2.23 4.96
N THR A 56 10.84 -1.22 5.03
CA THR A 56 11.23 -0.57 6.29
C THR A 56 10.03 0.05 7.00
N MET A 57 9.22 0.84 6.28
CA MET A 57 7.98 1.42 6.83
C MET A 57 7.00 0.34 7.28
N ARG A 58 6.81 -0.72 6.49
CA ARG A 58 5.92 -1.85 6.81
C ARG A 58 6.39 -2.59 8.07
N GLY A 59 7.70 -2.80 8.21
CA GLY A 59 8.31 -3.39 9.40
C GLY A 59 8.08 -2.56 10.67
N LEU A 60 8.10 -1.23 10.56
CA LEU A 60 7.79 -0.34 11.68
C LEU A 60 6.33 -0.49 12.13
N PHE A 61 5.37 -0.58 11.20
CA PHE A 61 3.97 -0.85 11.56
C PHE A 61 3.83 -2.13 12.39
N HIS A 62 4.46 -3.23 11.95
CA HIS A 62 4.43 -4.49 12.68
C HIS A 62 5.09 -4.40 14.06
N THR A 63 6.22 -3.69 14.17
CA THR A 63 6.92 -3.46 15.44
C THR A 63 6.04 -2.71 16.45
N HIS A 64 5.17 -1.83 15.95
CA HIS A 64 4.17 -1.10 16.76
C HIS A 64 2.84 -1.86 16.96
N GLY A 65 2.76 -3.13 16.53
CA GLY A 65 1.55 -3.96 16.68
C GLY A 65 0.40 -3.59 15.75
N VAL A 66 0.68 -2.88 14.65
CA VAL A 66 -0.30 -2.54 13.62
C VAL A 66 -0.39 -3.69 12.61
N GLU A 67 -1.60 -4.12 12.32
CA GLU A 67 -1.87 -5.08 11.26
C GLU A 67 -1.82 -4.39 9.88
N THR A 68 -0.85 -4.75 9.05
CA THR A 68 -0.82 -4.33 7.64
C THR A 68 -1.57 -5.36 6.79
N VAL A 69 -2.57 -4.91 6.05
CA VAL A 69 -3.32 -5.74 5.10
C VAL A 69 -2.91 -5.30 3.70
N LEU A 70 -2.48 -6.23 2.85
CA LEU A 70 -2.10 -5.88 1.48
C LEU A 70 -3.33 -5.86 0.56
N LEU A 71 -3.41 -4.87 -0.33
CA LEU A 71 -4.50 -4.76 -1.30
C LEU A 71 -4.61 -6.01 -2.18
N THR A 72 -3.48 -6.58 -2.59
CA THR A 72 -3.42 -7.83 -3.36
C THR A 72 -3.99 -9.03 -2.58
N GLU A 73 -3.86 -9.06 -1.25
CA GLU A 73 -4.47 -10.10 -0.41
C GLU A 73 -5.98 -9.92 -0.29
N VAL A 74 -6.46 -8.68 -0.20
CA VAL A 74 -7.90 -8.36 -0.17
C VAL A 74 -8.58 -8.78 -1.47
N LEU A 75 -7.93 -8.52 -2.60
CA LEU A 75 -8.46 -8.80 -3.94
C LEU A 75 -8.12 -10.21 -4.45
N ALA A 76 -7.47 -11.06 -3.64
CA ALA A 76 -6.93 -12.36 -4.07
C ALA A 76 -7.93 -13.27 -4.81
N ASN A 77 -9.24 -13.11 -4.57
CA ASN A 77 -10.31 -13.90 -5.18
C ASN A 77 -11.13 -13.14 -6.23
N ASP A 78 -10.68 -11.97 -6.67
CA ASP A 78 -11.31 -11.13 -7.68
C ASP A 78 -10.30 -10.86 -8.81
N ALA A 79 -10.28 -11.75 -9.80
CA ALA A 79 -9.35 -11.69 -10.91
C ALA A 79 -9.56 -10.45 -11.79
N ASP A 80 -10.79 -9.93 -11.85
CA ASP A 80 -11.10 -8.71 -12.59
C ASP A 80 -10.46 -7.52 -11.86
N ALA A 81 -10.70 -7.39 -10.55
CA ALA A 81 -10.13 -6.33 -9.74
C ALA A 81 -8.59 -6.35 -9.69
N ILE A 82 -7.97 -7.54 -9.59
CA ILE A 82 -6.50 -7.68 -9.64
C ILE A 82 -5.91 -7.11 -10.94
N SER A 83 -6.63 -7.19 -12.06
CA SER A 83 -6.11 -6.73 -13.36
C SER A 83 -5.93 -5.21 -13.47
N PHE A 84 -6.47 -4.44 -12.52
CA PHE A 84 -6.39 -2.98 -12.48
C PHE A 84 -5.32 -2.44 -11.53
N ILE A 85 -4.57 -3.30 -10.83
CA ILE A 85 -3.57 -2.90 -9.82
C ILE A 85 -2.20 -3.52 -10.05
#